data_AF-A0A7W9QKE7-F1
#
_entry.id   AF-A0A7W9QKE7-F1
#
_cell.length_a   1.000
_cell.length_b   1.000
_cell.length_c   1.000
_cell.angle_alpha   90.00
_cell.angle_beta   90.00
_cell.angle_gamma   90.00
#
_symmetry.space_group_name_H-M   'P 1'
#
loop_
_entity.id
_entity.type
_entity.pdbx_description
1 polymer ?
#
loop_
_entity_poly.entity_id
_entity_poly.type
_entity_poly.pdbx_seq_one_letter_code
_entity_poly.pdbx_strand_id
1 'polypeptide(L)'
;MKVNEVYYRLTYLDPTMRLPVISAHVCLGVNLSDEDVDGNTWYFQDVFSYHESGSALTATEPDIPVVCLTEDELKGDMLDADRLHDLLEEIRVKRY
;
A
#
# COMPACT_ATOMS: atom_id res chain seq x y z
N MET A 1 -2.55 7.91 -8.39
CA MET A 1 -3.38 7.07 -7.50
C MET A 1 -4.71 7.76 -7.20
N LYS A 2 -5.69 7.03 -6.68
CA LYS A 2 -7.00 7.54 -6.29
C LYS A 2 -7.23 7.30 -4.79
N VAL A 3 -7.81 8.29 -4.12
CA VAL A 3 -8.18 8.20 -2.70
C VAL A 3 -9.39 7.27 -2.52
N ASN A 4 -9.44 6.53 -1.41
CA ASN A 4 -10.44 5.52 -1.07
C ASN A 4 -10.49 4.31 -2.01
N GLU A 5 -9.45 4.09 -2.81
CA GLU A 5 -9.29 2.89 -3.61
C GLU A 5 -8.32 1.90 -2.95
N VAL A 6 -8.47 0.63 -3.31
CA VAL A 6 -7.61 -0.46 -2.81
C VAL A 6 -6.38 -0.63 -3.71
N TYR A 7 -5.23 -0.69 -3.07
CA TYR A 7 -3.93 -0.99 -3.65
C TYR A 7 -3.32 -2.20 -2.96
N TYR A 8 -2.42 -2.87 -3.68
CA TYR A 8 -1.78 -4.09 -3.22
C TYR A 8 -0.28 -3.87 -3.07
N ARG A 9 0.22 -4.21 -1.89
CA ARG A 9 1.64 -4.26 -1.62
C ARG A 9 2.13 -5.68 -1.78
N LEU A 10 3.11 -5.88 -2.65
CA LEU A 10 3.80 -7.16 -2.82
C LEU A 10 5.14 -7.11 -2.07
N THR A 11 5.27 -7.92 -1.03
CA THR A 11 6.53 -8.14 -0.31
C THR A 11 6.94 -9.61 -0.41
N TYR A 12 8.09 -9.97 0.17
CA TYR A 12 8.60 -11.33 0.19
C TYR A 12 9.06 -11.70 1.59
N LEU A 13 8.71 -12.90 2.05
CA LEU A 13 9.13 -13.41 3.36
C LEU A 13 10.58 -13.89 3.38
N ASP A 14 11.17 -14.09 2.20
CA ASP A 14 12.54 -14.57 2.05
C ASP A 14 13.36 -13.64 1.14
N PRO A 15 14.66 -13.45 1.43
CA PRO A 15 15.54 -12.64 0.58
C PRO A 15 15.70 -13.19 -0.85
N THR A 16 15.37 -14.47 -1.07
CA THR A 16 15.42 -15.08 -2.41
C THR A 16 14.14 -14.86 -3.22
N MET A 17 13.20 -14.05 -2.70
CA MET A 17 11.96 -13.63 -3.36
C MET A 17 11.09 -14.82 -3.83
N ARG A 18 11.07 -15.91 -3.06
CA ARG A 18 10.35 -17.14 -3.42
C ARG A 18 8.93 -17.17 -2.91
N LEU A 19 8.69 -16.56 -1.76
CA LEU A 19 7.46 -16.58 -0.99
C LEU A 19 6.84 -15.17 -1.00
N PRO A 20 6.07 -14.83 -2.05
CA PRO A 20 5.40 -13.53 -2.13
C PRO A 20 4.30 -13.41 -1.07
N VAL A 21 4.15 -12.22 -0.52
CA VAL A 21 3.03 -11.83 0.34
C VAL A 21 2.35 -10.62 -0.27
N ILE A 22 1.04 -10.74 -0.50
CA ILE A 22 0.22 -9.68 -1.05
C ILE A 22 -0.65 -9.14 0.08
N SER A 23 -0.56 -7.85 0.32
CA SER A 23 -1.29 -7.16 1.40
C SER A 23 -2.14 -6.04 0.80
N ALA A 24 -3.45 -6.03 1.09
CA ALA A 24 -4.37 -5.04 0.54
C ALA A 24 -4.45 -3.81 1.45
N HIS A 25 -4.38 -2.63 0.87
CA HIS A 25 -4.41 -1.36 1.58
C HIS A 25 -5.34 -0.35 0.91
N VAL A 26 -6.04 0.46 1.70
CA VAL A 26 -6.83 1.60 1.23
C VAL A 26 -5.95 2.84 1.16
N CYS A 27 -5.97 3.54 0.03
CA CYS A 27 -5.30 4.83 -0.12
C CYS A 27 -6.09 5.92 0.62
N LEU A 28 -5.48 6.53 1.63
CA LEU A 28 -6.09 7.61 2.41
C LEU A 28 -5.87 9.00 1.76
N GLY A 29 -4.81 9.16 0.96
CA GLY A 29 -4.47 10.41 0.26
C GLY A 29 -3.07 10.91 0.58
N VAL A 30 -2.84 12.21 0.38
CA VAL A 30 -1.56 12.92 0.60
C VAL A 30 -1.72 14.03 1.63
N ASN A 31 -0.61 14.50 2.20
CA ASN A 31 -0.53 15.66 3.10
C ASN A 31 -1.36 15.50 4.38
N LEU A 32 -1.29 14.31 4.96
CA LEU A 32 -2.12 13.93 6.12
C LEU A 32 -1.39 14.11 7.46
N SER A 33 -0.13 14.55 7.43
CA SER A 33 0.66 14.93 8.60
C SER A 33 1.19 16.35 8.45
N ASP A 34 1.19 17.11 9.54
CA ASP A 34 1.84 18.43 9.62
C ASP A 34 3.38 18.33 9.45
N GLU A 35 3.93 17.12 9.55
CA GLU A 35 5.34 16.82 9.29
C GLU A 35 5.66 16.58 7.80
N ASP A 36 4.64 16.44 6.93
CA ASP A 36 4.81 16.25 5.49
C ASP A 36 5.00 17.61 4.79
N VAL A 37 6.19 18.19 4.97
CA VAL A 37 6.54 19.53 4.48
C VAL A 37 6.56 19.62 2.94
N ASP A 38 6.86 18.51 2.26
CA ASP A 38 7.04 18.47 0.81
C ASP A 38 5.76 18.11 0.03
N GLY A 39 4.72 17.68 0.74
CA GLY A 39 3.41 17.40 0.17
C GLY A 39 3.33 16.21 -0.80
N ASN A 40 4.28 15.28 -0.68
CA ASN A 40 4.48 14.18 -1.62
C ASN A 40 4.38 12.80 -0.95
N THR A 41 3.97 12.74 0.31
CA THR A 41 3.82 11.50 1.06
C THR A 41 2.40 10.97 0.91
N TRP A 42 2.26 9.74 0.43
CA TRP A 42 1.00 9.03 0.31
C TRP A 42 0.80 8.10 1.50
N TYR A 43 -0.43 8.09 2.03
CA TYR A 43 -0.78 7.33 3.21
C TYR A 43 -1.74 6.21 2.85
N PHE A 44 -1.49 5.04 3.42
CA PHE A 44 -2.26 3.83 3.21
C PHE A 44 -2.59 3.17 4.53
N GLN A 45 -3.78 2.60 4.62
CA GLN A 45 -4.20 1.81 5.77
C GLN A 45 -4.53 0.40 5.33
N ASP A 46 -4.15 -0.60 6.13
CA ASP A 46 -4.57 -1.98 5.88
C ASP A 46 -6.11 -2.09 5.78
N VAL A 47 -6.60 -2.90 4.84
CA VAL A 47 -8.04 -3.01 4.57
C VAL A 47 -8.82 -3.57 5.77
N PHE A 48 -8.24 -4.48 6.55
CA PHE A 48 -8.91 -5.02 7.74
C PHE A 48 -9.03 -3.94 8.80
N SER A 49 -7.93 -3.23 9.09
CA SER A 49 -7.96 -2.10 10.02
C SER A 49 -8.94 -1.00 9.57
N TYR A 50 -9.00 -0.71 8.27
CA TYR A 50 -9.94 0.27 7.71
C TYR A 50 -11.40 -0.19 7.85
N HIS A 51 -11.67 -1.49 7.67
CA HIS A 51 -12.99 -2.05 7.84
C HIS A 51 -13.44 -2.06 9.31
N GLU A 52 -12.54 -2.38 10.24
CA GLU A 52 -12.85 -2.48 11.67
C GLU A 52 -13.02 -1.11 12.35
N SER A 53 -12.05 -0.21 12.15
CA SER A 53 -11.98 1.06 12.88
C SER A 53 -12.32 2.28 12.02
N GLY A 54 -12.60 2.08 10.72
CA GLY A 54 -12.79 3.17 9.76
C GLY A 54 -11.46 3.80 9.32
N SER A 55 -11.55 4.94 8.62
CA SER A 55 -10.36 5.69 8.19
C SER A 55 -9.57 6.17 9.40
N ALA A 56 -8.26 5.91 9.42
CA ALA A 56 -7.33 6.38 10.44
C ALA A 56 -7.38 7.91 10.63
N LEU A 57 -7.82 8.66 9.62
CA LEU A 57 -8.00 10.12 9.69
C LEU A 57 -9.20 10.55 10.53
N THR A 58 -10.19 9.66 10.66
CA THR A 58 -11.46 9.92 11.35
C THR A 58 -11.66 9.04 12.56
N ALA A 59 -10.81 8.04 12.73
CA ALA A 59 -10.91 7.08 13.80
C ALA A 59 -10.63 7.76 15.14
N THR A 60 -11.45 7.42 16.12
CA THR A 60 -11.27 7.88 17.51
C THR A 60 -10.25 7.05 18.28
N GLU A 61 -9.82 5.92 17.72
CA GLU A 61 -8.79 5.07 18.30
C GLU A 61 -7.41 5.63 17.96
N PRO A 62 -6.56 5.90 18.97
CA PRO A 62 -5.19 6.32 18.73
C PRO A 62 -4.37 5.16 18.12
N ASP A 63 -3.36 5.52 17.33
CA ASP A 63 -2.31 4.62 16.84
C ASP A 63 -2.74 3.56 15.80
N ILE A 64 -3.74 3.84 14.97
CA ILE A 64 -4.00 2.99 13.80
C ILE A 64 -2.79 3.08 12.85
N PRO A 65 -2.11 1.95 12.57
CA PRO A 65 -0.91 1.96 11.76
C PRO A 65 -1.24 2.34 10.31
N VAL A 66 -0.51 3.33 9.81
CA VAL A 66 -0.56 3.77 8.41
C VAL A 66 0.80 3.56 7.76
N VAL A 67 0.79 3.11 6.50
CA VAL A 67 1.97 3.00 5.66
C VAL A 67 2.12 4.32 4.91
N CYS A 68 3.28 4.97 5.06
CA CYS A 68 3.63 6.21 4.38
C CYS A 68 4.63 5.91 3.27
N LEU A 69 4.37 6.35 2.05
CA LEU A 69 5.25 6.15 0.90
C LEU A 69 5.42 7.46 0.12
N THR A 70 6.64 7.79 -0.24
CA THR A 70 6.92 8.87 -1.19
C THR A 70 6.48 8.49 -2.61
N GLU A 71 6.32 9.49 -3.48
CA GLU A 71 5.94 9.25 -4.89
C GLU A 71 6.90 8.29 -5.64
N ASP A 72 8.18 8.30 -5.29
CA ASP A 72 9.17 7.40 -5.88
C ASP A 72 9.02 5.96 -5.38
N GLU A 73 8.73 5.77 -4.09
CA GLU A 73 8.50 4.44 -3.51
C GLU A 73 7.20 3.81 -4.04
N LEU A 74 6.16 4.62 -4.26
CA LEU A 74 4.86 4.16 -4.78
C LEU A 74 4.96 3.36 -6.07
N LYS A 75 5.87 3.75 -6.98
CA LYS A 75 5.99 3.11 -8.29
C LYS A 75 6.35 1.63 -8.16
N GLY A 76 7.12 1.27 -7.13
CA GLY A 76 7.57 -0.09 -6.85
C GLY A 76 6.75 -0.82 -5.78
N ASP A 77 6.23 -0.10 -4.79
CA ASP A 77 5.68 -0.73 -3.59
C ASP A 77 4.17 -0.93 -3.61
N MET A 78 3.41 -0.05 -4.27
CA MET A 78 1.94 -0.12 -4.28
C MET A 78 1.38 -0.23 -5.70
N LEU A 79 0.68 -1.33 -5.95
CA LEU A 79 0.18 -1.73 -7.26
C LEU A 79 -1.34 -1.67 -7.26
N ASP A 80 -1.94 -1.14 -8.33
CA ASP A 80 -3.35 -1.43 -8.61
C ASP A 80 -3.52 -2.90 -9.05
N ALA A 81 -4.77 -3.35 -9.16
CA ALA A 81 -5.08 -4.76 -9.46
C ALA A 81 -4.50 -5.21 -10.81
N ASP A 82 -4.55 -4.36 -11.82
CA ASP A 82 -4.04 -4.66 -13.17
C ASP A 82 -2.52 -4.80 -13.16
N ARG A 83 -1.82 -3.85 -12.53
CA ARG A 83 -0.36 -3.90 -12.38
C ARG A 83 0.11 -5.07 -11.52
N LEU A 84 -0.63 -5.42 -10.47
CA LEU A 84 -0.34 -6.63 -9.68
C LEU A 84 -0.46 -7.88 -10.54
N HIS A 85 -1.55 -8.00 -11.31
CA HIS A 85 -1.75 -9.13 -12.21
C HIS A 85 -0.60 -9.27 -13.21
N ASP A 86 -0.24 -8.19 -13.90
CA ASP A 86 0.84 -8.19 -14.89
C ASP A 86 2.19 -8.59 -14.27
N LEU A 87 2.49 -8.10 -13.06
CA LEU A 87 3.70 -8.47 -12.34
C LEU A 87 3.72 -9.97 -11.96
N LEU A 88 2.59 -10.50 -11.48
CA LEU A 88 2.48 -11.92 -11.11
C LEU A 88 2.63 -12.83 -12.34
N GLU A 89 2.08 -12.41 -13.48
CA GLU A 89 2.23 -13.10 -14.77
C GLU A 89 3.69 -13.11 -15.24
N GLU A 90 4.39 -11.98 -15.14
CA GLU A 90 5.82 -11.90 -15.48
C GLU A 90 6.67 -12.84 -14.60
N ILE A 91 6.40 -12.87 -13.29
CA ILE A 91 7.07 -13.77 -12.34
C ILE A 91 6.77 -15.23 -12.68
N ARG A 92 5.52 -15.55 -13.04
CA ARG A 92 5.10 -16.89 -13.45
C ARG A 92 5.90 -17.35 -14.65
N VAL A 93 6.00 -16.52 -15.69
CA VAL A 93 6.71 -16.87 -16.93
C VAL A 93 8.21 -17.06 -16.69
N LYS A 94 8.87 -16.20 -15.91
CA LYS A 94 10.33 -16.32 -15.64
C LYS A 94 10.74 -17.56 -14.87
N ARG A 95 9.80 -18.23 -14.18
CA ARG A 95 10.07 -19.46 -13.42
C ARG A 95 9.95 -20.74 -14.27
N TYR A 96 9.48 -20.65 -15.51
CA TYR A 96 9.39 -21.77 -16.47
C TYR A 96 10.31 -21.56 -17.66
#